data_AF-A0A6A6P5J1-F1
#
_entry.id   AF-A0A6A6P5J1-F1
#
_cell.length_a   1.000
_cell.length_b   1.000
_cell.length_c   1.000
_cell.angle_alpha   90.00
_cell.angle_beta   90.00
_cell.angle_gamma   90.00
#
_symmetry.space_group_name_H-M   'P 1'
#
loop_
_entity.id
_entity.type
_entity.pdbx_description
1 polymer ?
#
loop_
_entity_poly.entity_id
_entity_poly.type
_entity_poly.pdbx_seq_one_letter_code
_entity_poly.pdbx_strand_id
1 'polypeptide(L)'
;MAPRKEKAEKVTADEAVDTILSYLRQQNRPYSAIDISANLHNKVTKAAATKILKDLHEKQEIEGRAAGKQIVYHAKQDPSETASSEELASLASRIKELQTETAAFKAEEKTLRTSLTATNATLPTCDLRAAVASCETEMQDLSSRLTSIRSGTIRPVSAKEKNGVEAEVRKWEGIEKRRKRISDELWGLIAENVPEGTETKELREQLGLDE
;
A
#
# COMPACT_ATOMS: atom_id res chain seq x y z
N MET A 1 28.12 -10.62 15.55
CA MET A 1 28.53 -9.78 16.70
C MET A 1 27.30 -9.59 17.57
N ALA A 2 27.27 -10.10 18.80
CA ALA A 2 26.11 -9.97 19.69
C ALA A 2 25.91 -8.48 20.05
N PRO A 3 24.66 -7.97 20.11
CA PRO A 3 24.44 -6.56 20.41
C PRO A 3 24.88 -6.27 21.85
N ARG A 4 25.73 -5.25 22.01
CA ARG A 4 26.12 -4.73 23.32
C ARG A 4 24.86 -4.22 24.02
N LYS A 5 24.49 -4.83 25.15
CA LYS A 5 23.50 -4.26 26.07
C LYS A 5 23.93 -2.84 26.43
N GLU A 6 23.12 -1.86 26.05
CA GLU A 6 23.25 -0.49 26.53
C GLU A 6 23.31 -0.52 28.06
N LYS A 7 24.38 0.05 28.63
CA LYS A 7 24.52 0.19 30.08
C LYS A 7 23.59 1.32 30.50
N ALA A 8 22.50 0.98 31.18
CA ALA A 8 21.63 1.96 31.82
C ALA A 8 22.47 2.90 32.70
N GLU A 9 22.24 4.21 32.58
CA GLU A 9 22.87 5.22 33.44
C GLU A 9 22.61 4.88 34.90
N LYS A 10 23.70 4.84 35.68
CA LYS A 10 23.63 4.56 37.11
C LYS A 10 23.16 5.82 37.80
N VAL A 11 22.05 5.69 38.50
CA VAL A 11 21.40 6.74 39.27
C VAL A 11 22.25 7.06 40.51
N THR A 12 22.27 8.32 40.96
CA THR A 12 22.99 8.71 42.19
C THR A 12 22.34 8.05 43.43
N ALA A 13 23.04 8.05 44.57
CA ALA A 13 22.59 7.30 45.75
C ALA A 13 21.21 7.75 46.26
N ASP A 14 20.96 9.06 46.31
CA ASP A 14 19.69 9.62 46.80
C ASP A 14 18.56 9.42 45.78
N GLU A 15 18.83 9.65 44.50
CA GLU A 15 17.88 9.38 43.43
C GLU A 15 17.51 7.88 43.34
N ALA A 16 18.43 6.97 43.71
CA ALA A 16 18.17 5.54 43.74
C ALA A 16 17.18 5.16 44.86
N VAL A 17 17.20 5.87 45.98
CA VAL A 17 16.24 5.70 47.08
C VAL A 17 14.84 6.12 46.61
N ASP A 18 14.73 7.32 46.05
CA ASP A 18 13.46 7.87 45.54
C ASP A 18 12.88 7.00 44.43
N THR A 19 13.74 6.49 43.54
CA THR A 19 13.33 5.58 42.45
C THR A 19 12.73 4.28 42.99
N ILE A 20 13.34 3.68 44.03
CA ILE A 20 12.83 2.44 44.62
C ILE A 20 11.51 2.69 45.35
N LEU A 21 11.43 3.77 46.13
CA LEU A 21 10.27 4.09 46.94
C LEU A 21 9.06 4.47 46.07
N SER A 22 9.27 5.30 45.04
CA SER A 22 8.24 5.62 44.05
C SER A 22 7.77 4.38 43.30
N TYR A 23 8.69 3.49 42.89
CA TYR A 23 8.35 2.24 42.22
C TYR A 23 7.50 1.32 43.10
N LEU A 24 7.87 1.13 44.37
CA LEU A 24 7.12 0.32 45.32
C LEU A 24 5.70 0.87 45.56
N ARG A 25 5.55 2.19 45.68
CA ARG A 25 4.23 2.83 45.84
C ARG A 25 3.37 2.71 44.59
N GLN A 26 3.95 2.94 43.42
CA GLN A 26 3.21 2.89 42.15
C GLN A 26 2.72 1.48 41.83
N GLN A 27 3.57 0.46 42.05
CA GLN A 27 3.20 -0.92 41.77
C GLN A 27 2.36 -1.54 42.87
N ASN A 28 2.52 -1.08 44.12
CA ASN A 28 1.84 -1.56 45.33
C ASN A 28 1.83 -3.11 45.44
N ARG A 29 2.94 -3.74 45.03
CA ARG A 29 3.16 -5.19 45.02
C ARG A 29 4.42 -5.52 45.82
N PRO A 30 4.47 -6.68 46.51
CA PRO A 30 5.65 -7.10 47.23
C PRO A 30 6.75 -7.59 46.27
N TYR A 31 7.97 -7.08 46.41
CA TYR A 31 9.12 -7.44 45.57
C TYR A 31 10.37 -7.74 46.40
N SER A 32 11.22 -8.64 45.90
CA SER A 32 12.56 -8.82 46.46
C SER A 32 13.55 -7.78 45.92
N ALA A 33 14.70 -7.65 46.57
CA ALA A 33 15.79 -6.79 46.06
C ALA A 33 16.29 -7.20 44.66
N ILE A 34 16.17 -8.50 44.32
CA ILE A 34 16.52 -9.00 42.99
C ILE A 34 15.50 -8.50 41.97
N ASP A 35 14.21 -8.64 42.28
CA ASP A 35 13.11 -8.24 41.39
C ASP A 35 13.13 -6.73 41.14
N ILE A 36 13.36 -5.93 42.17
CA ILE A 36 13.47 -4.47 42.03
C ILE A 36 14.63 -4.10 41.11
N SER A 37 15.81 -4.70 41.30
CA SER A 37 16.96 -4.42 40.43
C SER A 37 16.71 -4.83 38.97
N ALA A 38 15.97 -5.93 38.75
CA ALA A 38 15.62 -6.41 37.42
C ALA A 38 14.56 -5.53 36.75
N ASN A 39 13.49 -5.17 37.48
CA ASN A 39 12.38 -4.36 36.99
C ASN A 39 12.80 -2.91 36.71
N LEU A 40 13.77 -2.38 37.46
CA LEU A 40 14.41 -1.10 37.20
C LEU A 40 15.53 -1.20 36.15
N HIS A 41 15.62 -2.30 35.40
CA HIS A 41 16.60 -2.53 34.34
C HIS A 41 18.07 -2.31 34.77
N ASN A 42 18.41 -2.69 36.00
CA ASN A 42 19.72 -2.47 36.63
C ASN A 42 20.15 -1.01 36.79
N LYS A 43 19.22 -0.03 36.69
CA LYS A 43 19.48 1.36 37.11
C LYS A 43 19.96 1.44 38.56
N VAL A 44 19.38 0.57 39.41
CA VAL A 44 19.88 0.28 40.76
C VAL A 44 20.36 -1.16 40.79
N THR A 45 21.62 -1.36 41.17
CA THR A 45 22.22 -2.71 41.26
C THR A 45 21.57 -3.52 42.39
N LYS A 46 21.56 -4.85 42.29
CA LYS A 46 21.07 -5.73 43.36
C LYS A 46 21.66 -5.41 44.74
N ALA A 47 22.96 -5.15 44.80
CA ALA A 47 23.64 -4.83 46.06
C ALA A 47 23.14 -3.50 46.64
N ALA A 48 23.03 -2.46 45.80
CA ALA A 48 22.48 -1.16 46.20
C ALA A 48 21.01 -1.27 46.63
N ALA A 49 20.17 -1.97 45.85
CA ALA A 49 18.76 -2.20 46.19
C ALA A 49 18.61 -2.96 47.51
N THR A 50 19.45 -3.98 47.76
CA THR A 50 19.43 -4.72 49.05
C THR A 50 19.75 -3.80 50.23
N LYS A 51 20.70 -2.87 50.07
CA LYS A 51 21.04 -1.91 51.13
C LYS A 51 19.91 -0.89 51.33
N ILE A 52 19.47 -0.25 50.25
CA ILE A 52 18.42 0.77 50.28
C ILE A 52 17.13 0.22 50.88
N LEU A 53 16.70 -0.99 50.52
CA LEU A 53 15.48 -1.60 51.06
C LEU A 53 15.58 -1.94 52.54
N LYS A 54 16.77 -2.32 53.03
CA LYS A 54 17.00 -2.49 54.47
C LYS A 54 16.93 -1.15 55.18
N ASP A 55 17.62 -0.14 54.66
CA ASP A 55 17.64 1.20 55.25
C ASP A 55 16.22 1.82 55.29
N LEU A 56 15.43 1.66 54.21
CA LEU A 56 14.04 2.13 54.14
C LEU A 56 13.11 1.36 55.08
N HIS A 57 13.36 0.07 55.29
CA HIS A 57 12.61 -0.73 56.25
C HIS A 57 12.93 -0.33 57.70
N GLU A 58 14.21 -0.08 58.00
CA GLU A 58 14.66 0.41 59.32
C GLU A 58 14.09 1.80 59.63
N LYS A 59 14.02 2.68 58.63
CA LYS A 59 13.34 3.99 58.71
C LYS A 59 11.81 3.90 58.77
N GLN A 60 11.24 2.70 58.72
CA GLN A 60 9.80 2.48 58.73
C GLN A 60 9.04 3.15 57.57
N GLU A 61 9.70 3.38 56.43
CA GLU A 61 9.04 3.92 55.24
C GLU A 61 8.38 2.81 54.39
N ILE A 62 8.91 1.59 54.49
CA ILE A 62 8.39 0.40 53.82
C ILE A 62 8.33 -0.78 54.80
N GLU A 63 7.53 -1.79 54.48
CA GLU A 63 7.49 -3.04 55.23
C GLU A 63 8.23 -4.15 54.50
N GLY A 64 9.02 -4.92 55.25
CA GLY A 64 9.72 -6.10 54.77
C GLY A 64 9.21 -7.34 55.51
N ARG A 65 8.90 -8.41 54.77
CA ARG A 65 8.55 -9.72 55.35
C ARG A 65 9.43 -10.82 54.78
N ALA A 66 9.78 -11.78 55.63
CA ALA A 66 10.50 -12.97 55.20
C ALA A 66 9.58 -13.87 54.36
N ALA A 67 10.02 -14.19 53.14
CA ALA A 67 9.39 -15.12 52.23
C ALA A 67 10.39 -16.25 51.92
N GLY A 68 10.41 -17.28 52.77
CA GLY A 68 11.37 -18.37 52.68
C GLY A 68 12.81 -17.89 52.89
N LYS A 69 13.66 -18.03 51.86
CA LYS A 69 15.08 -17.63 51.91
C LYS A 69 15.33 -16.15 51.58
N GLN A 70 14.31 -15.41 51.18
CA GLN A 70 14.43 -14.01 50.75
C GLN A 70 13.51 -13.12 51.59
N ILE A 71 13.79 -11.81 51.60
CA ILE A 71 12.89 -10.80 52.17
C ILE A 71 12.21 -10.09 51.00
N VAL A 72 10.89 -9.97 51.08
CA VAL A 72 10.09 -9.17 50.15
C VAL A 72 9.67 -7.88 50.84
N TYR A 73 9.73 -6.79 50.10
CA TYR A 73 9.42 -5.45 50.56
C TYR A 73 8.20 -4.91 49.82
N HIS A 74 7.33 -4.20 50.53
CA HIS A 74 6.16 -3.53 49.96
C HIS A 74 5.97 -2.15 50.59
N ALA A 75 5.24 -1.29 49.88
CA ALA A 75 4.79 -0.02 50.44
C ALA A 75 3.86 -0.28 51.64
N LYS A 76 3.95 0.56 52.67
CA LYS A 76 3.02 0.51 53.80
C LYS A 76 1.61 0.87 53.34
N GLN A 77 0.63 0.15 53.87
CA GLN A 77 -0.79 0.39 53.63
C GLN A 77 -1.41 0.81 54.95
N ASP A 78 -1.98 2.02 55.00
CA ASP A 78 -2.62 2.53 56.20
C ASP A 78 -4.06 1.99 56.29
N PRO A 79 -4.42 1.24 57.35
CA PRO A 79 -5.79 0.73 57.51
C PRO A 79 -6.82 1.84 57.72
N SER A 80 -6.42 3.05 58.14
CA SER A 80 -7.31 4.20 58.29
C SER A 80 -7.72 4.83 56.95
N GLU A 81 -6.98 4.56 55.87
CA GLU A 81 -7.30 4.98 54.50
C GLU A 81 -8.28 4.02 53.80
N THR A 82 -8.85 3.05 54.51
CA THR A 82 -9.79 2.10 53.93
C THR A 82 -11.11 2.79 53.58
N ALA A 83 -11.51 2.71 52.31
CA ALA A 83 -12.80 3.24 51.86
C ALA A 83 -13.97 2.49 52.54
N SER A 84 -15.02 3.24 52.89
CA SER A 84 -16.27 2.69 53.39
C SER A 84 -17.01 1.88 52.32
N SER A 85 -17.94 1.03 52.75
CA SER A 85 -18.79 0.24 51.83
C SER A 85 -19.58 1.11 50.85
N GLU A 86 -20.02 2.30 51.29
CA GLU A 86 -20.77 3.25 50.45
C GLU A 86 -19.86 3.91 49.41
N GLU A 87 -18.64 4.30 49.79
CA GLU A 87 -17.64 4.85 48.87
C GLU A 87 -17.19 3.81 47.83
N LEU A 88 -17.02 2.55 48.23
CA LEU A 88 -16.71 1.47 47.29
C LEU A 88 -17.84 1.25 46.28
N ALA A 89 -19.10 1.32 46.72
CA ALA A 89 -20.25 1.19 45.83
C ALA A 89 -20.36 2.37 44.85
N SER A 90 -20.10 3.60 45.31
CA SER A 90 -20.10 4.79 44.44
C SER A 90 -18.97 4.76 43.42
N LEU A 91 -17.75 4.36 43.82
CA LEU A 91 -16.62 4.15 42.93
C LEU A 91 -16.93 3.06 41.89
N ALA A 92 -17.54 1.95 42.29
CA ALA A 92 -17.93 0.88 41.37
C ALA A 92 -18.96 1.37 40.33
N SER A 93 -19.95 2.17 40.74
CA SER A 93 -20.89 2.81 39.81
C SER A 93 -20.14 3.70 38.82
N ARG A 94 -19.24 4.56 39.32
CA ARG A 94 -18.50 5.50 38.49
C ARG A 94 -17.58 4.78 37.50
N ILE A 95 -16.92 3.70 37.91
CA ILE A 95 -16.11 2.85 37.02
C ILE A 95 -16.98 2.29 35.89
N LYS A 96 -18.17 1.79 36.22
CA LYS A 96 -19.10 1.23 35.22
C LYS A 96 -19.58 2.29 34.24
N GLU A 97 -19.95 3.48 34.72
CA GLU A 97 -20.32 4.63 33.88
C GLU A 97 -19.18 4.99 32.93
N LEU A 98 -17.97 5.21 33.45
CA LEU A 98 -16.80 5.57 32.65
C LEU A 98 -16.45 4.48 31.61
N GLN A 99 -16.62 3.21 31.95
CA GLN A 99 -16.43 2.10 31.00
C GLN A 99 -17.45 2.18 29.86
N THR A 100 -18.72 2.47 30.17
CA THR A 100 -19.76 2.62 29.15
C THR A 100 -19.53 3.84 28.26
N GLU A 101 -19.17 4.99 28.83
CA GLU A 101 -18.81 6.21 28.09
C GLU A 101 -17.61 5.97 27.18
N THR A 102 -16.55 5.33 27.71
CA THR A 102 -15.35 5.01 26.93
C THR A 102 -15.65 4.09 25.76
N ALA A 103 -16.53 3.10 25.95
CA ALA A 103 -16.94 2.21 24.87
C ALA A 103 -17.74 2.96 23.79
N ALA A 104 -18.65 3.86 24.20
CA ALA A 104 -19.42 4.69 23.28
C ALA A 104 -18.51 5.62 22.46
N PHE A 105 -17.61 6.35 23.11
CA PHE A 105 -16.67 7.25 22.40
C PHE A 105 -15.73 6.50 21.45
N LYS A 106 -15.27 5.29 21.80
CA LYS A 106 -14.48 4.45 20.88
C LYS A 106 -15.29 4.01 19.65
N ALA A 107 -16.57 3.71 19.83
CA ALA A 107 -17.44 3.37 18.71
C ALA A 107 -17.65 4.58 17.78
N GLU A 108 -17.89 5.76 18.35
CA GLU A 108 -18.03 7.02 17.60
C GLU A 108 -16.74 7.43 16.89
N GLU A 109 -15.58 7.30 17.55
CA GLU A 109 -14.27 7.55 16.92
C GLU A 109 -14.09 6.67 15.68
N LYS A 110 -14.48 5.39 15.77
CA LYS A 110 -14.37 4.44 14.66
C LYS A 110 -15.29 4.82 13.49
N THR A 111 -16.53 5.23 13.76
CA THR A 111 -17.46 5.66 12.70
C THR A 111 -16.97 6.95 12.04
N LEU A 112 -16.54 7.94 12.82
CA LEU A 112 -16.00 9.20 12.31
C LEU A 112 -14.73 8.98 11.47
N ARG A 113 -13.79 8.13 11.92
CA ARG A 113 -12.60 7.76 11.12
C ARG A 113 -12.97 7.11 9.80
N THR A 114 -13.96 6.22 9.80
CA THR A 114 -14.43 5.56 8.58
C THR A 114 -15.03 6.59 7.62
N SER A 115 -15.87 7.49 8.12
CA SER A 115 -16.45 8.59 7.33
C SER A 115 -15.38 9.51 6.76
N LEU A 116 -14.41 9.92 7.58
CA LEU A 116 -13.32 10.80 7.15
C LEU A 116 -12.48 10.16 6.03
N THR A 117 -12.16 8.87 6.19
CA THR A 117 -11.39 8.13 5.17
C THR A 117 -12.19 8.02 3.86
N ALA A 118 -13.49 7.75 3.94
CA ALA A 118 -14.36 7.69 2.77
C ALA A 118 -14.48 9.05 2.04
N THR A 119 -14.60 10.15 2.80
CA THR A 119 -14.66 11.50 2.22
C THR A 119 -13.32 11.93 1.63
N ASN A 120 -12.19 11.59 2.25
CA ASN A 120 -10.87 11.94 1.73
C ASN A 120 -10.40 11.03 0.58
N ALA A 121 -11.08 9.90 0.35
CA ALA A 121 -10.79 9.03 -0.80
C ALA A 121 -11.30 9.62 -2.13
N THR A 122 -12.16 10.64 -2.09
CA THR A 122 -12.64 11.33 -3.28
C THR A 122 -11.86 12.63 -3.50
N LEU A 123 -11.68 12.97 -4.77
CA LEU A 123 -10.99 14.20 -5.16
C LEU A 123 -11.83 15.42 -4.71
N PRO A 124 -11.21 16.49 -4.17
CA PRO A 124 -11.91 17.71 -3.81
C PRO A 124 -12.75 18.25 -4.97
N THR A 125 -13.90 18.84 -4.66
CA THR A 125 -14.82 19.35 -5.70
C THR A 125 -14.18 20.41 -6.60
N CYS A 126 -13.25 21.22 -6.10
CA CYS A 126 -12.50 22.19 -6.90
C CYS A 126 -11.63 21.50 -7.95
N ASP A 127 -10.93 20.44 -7.56
CA ASP A 127 -10.02 19.69 -8.42
C ASP A 127 -10.80 18.85 -9.44
N LEU A 128 -11.96 18.30 -9.05
CA LEU A 128 -12.90 17.65 -9.98
C LEU A 128 -13.38 18.63 -11.06
N ARG A 129 -13.73 19.86 -10.70
CA ARG A 129 -14.15 20.89 -11.68
C ARG A 129 -13.01 21.25 -12.62
N ALA A 130 -11.79 21.39 -12.11
CA ALA A 130 -10.62 21.66 -12.94
C ALA A 130 -10.33 20.51 -13.91
N ALA A 131 -10.42 19.25 -13.45
CA ALA A 131 -10.26 18.06 -14.28
C ALA A 131 -11.32 17.98 -15.39
N VAL A 132 -12.59 18.27 -15.07
CA VAL A 132 -13.68 18.32 -16.06
C VAL A 132 -13.39 19.38 -17.13
N ALA A 133 -13.03 20.60 -16.72
CA ALA A 133 -12.72 21.68 -17.66
C ALA A 133 -11.53 21.33 -18.58
N SER A 134 -10.50 20.66 -18.05
CA SER A 134 -9.37 20.16 -18.84
C SER A 134 -9.81 19.13 -19.87
N CYS A 135 -10.60 18.13 -19.46
CA CYS A 135 -11.12 17.11 -20.38
C CYS A 135 -12.02 17.70 -21.46
N GLU A 136 -12.87 18.67 -21.12
CA GLU A 136 -13.72 19.37 -22.10
C GLU A 136 -12.87 20.13 -23.13
N THR A 137 -11.80 20.80 -22.68
CA THR A 137 -10.86 21.49 -23.58
C THR A 137 -10.15 20.50 -24.50
N GLU A 138 -9.65 19.37 -23.96
CA GLU A 138 -9.03 18.31 -24.77
C GLU A 138 -10.00 17.71 -25.80
N MET A 139 -11.26 17.50 -25.41
CA MET A 139 -12.30 17.04 -26.33
C MET A 139 -12.54 18.04 -27.46
N GLN A 140 -12.56 19.34 -27.15
CA GLN A 140 -12.71 20.39 -28.15
C GLN A 140 -11.51 20.44 -29.11
N ASP A 141 -10.30 20.32 -28.60
CA ASP A 141 -9.07 20.31 -29.40
C ASP A 141 -9.00 19.07 -30.30
N LEU A 142 -9.29 17.88 -29.76
CA LEU A 142 -9.30 16.64 -30.53
C LEU A 142 -10.39 16.66 -31.60
N SER A 143 -11.59 17.16 -31.27
CA SER A 143 -12.70 17.24 -32.23
C SER A 143 -12.43 18.25 -33.34
N SER A 144 -11.84 19.41 -33.04
CA SER A 144 -11.45 20.39 -34.06
C SER A 144 -10.37 19.85 -34.99
N ARG A 145 -9.33 19.21 -34.43
CA ARG A 145 -8.27 18.53 -35.20
C ARG A 145 -8.84 17.43 -36.08
N LEU A 146 -9.75 16.61 -35.55
CA LEU A 146 -10.42 15.56 -36.29
C LEU A 146 -11.28 16.13 -37.43
N THR A 147 -11.99 17.23 -37.19
CA THR A 147 -12.77 17.94 -38.21
C THR A 147 -11.87 18.45 -39.32
N SER A 148 -10.73 19.06 -38.99
CA SER A 148 -9.73 19.51 -39.96
C SER A 148 -9.22 18.35 -40.82
N ILE A 149 -8.82 17.23 -40.21
CA ILE A 149 -8.35 16.03 -40.92
C ILE A 149 -9.43 15.48 -41.86
N ARG A 150 -10.70 15.47 -41.44
CA ARG A 150 -11.82 15.00 -42.27
C ARG A 150 -12.20 15.96 -43.39
N SER A 151 -11.97 17.26 -43.23
CA SER A 151 -12.28 18.28 -44.23
C SER A 151 -11.25 18.39 -45.36
N GLY A 152 -10.08 17.75 -45.21
CA GLY A 152 -9.05 17.70 -46.24
C GLY A 152 -9.50 16.96 -47.52
N THR A 153 -8.81 17.23 -48.63
CA THR A 153 -9.08 16.62 -49.94
C THR A 153 -8.95 15.09 -49.93
N ILE A 154 -8.11 14.55 -49.05
CA ILE A 154 -7.90 13.11 -48.90
C ILE A 154 -8.73 12.62 -47.71
N ARG A 155 -9.76 11.81 -47.98
CA ARG A 155 -10.54 11.18 -46.92
C ARG A 155 -9.72 10.09 -46.26
N PRO A 156 -9.55 10.11 -44.92
CA PRO A 156 -8.91 9.03 -44.22
C PRO A 156 -9.74 7.74 -44.36
N VAL A 157 -9.10 6.68 -44.83
CA VAL A 157 -9.68 5.35 -45.05
C VAL A 157 -9.39 4.49 -43.83
N SER A 158 -10.34 3.65 -43.43
CA SER A 158 -10.12 2.73 -42.31
C SER A 158 -9.08 1.66 -42.67
N ALA A 159 -8.37 1.15 -41.67
CA ALA A 159 -7.42 0.05 -41.87
C ALA A 159 -8.09 -1.18 -42.50
N LYS A 160 -9.36 -1.43 -42.18
CA LYS A 160 -10.15 -2.53 -42.73
C LYS A 160 -10.40 -2.37 -44.23
N GLU A 161 -10.83 -1.19 -44.65
CA GLU A 161 -11.07 -0.89 -46.08
C GLU A 161 -9.76 -0.96 -46.87
N LYS A 162 -8.67 -0.37 -46.36
CA LYS A 162 -7.35 -0.43 -46.98
C LYS A 162 -6.90 -1.88 -47.19
N ASN A 163 -6.98 -2.71 -46.14
CA ASN A 163 -6.59 -4.12 -46.22
C ASN A 163 -7.48 -4.92 -47.20
N GLY A 164 -8.77 -4.56 -47.32
CA GLY A 164 -9.68 -5.15 -48.30
C GLY A 164 -9.24 -4.87 -49.72
N VAL A 165 -8.96 -3.61 -50.04
CA VAL A 165 -8.47 -3.21 -51.38
C VAL A 165 -7.12 -3.86 -51.67
N GLU A 166 -6.19 -3.88 -50.73
CA GLU A 166 -4.89 -4.55 -50.91
C GLU A 166 -5.05 -6.06 -51.18
N ALA A 167 -5.99 -6.73 -50.52
CA ALA A 167 -6.28 -8.13 -50.78
C ALA A 167 -6.87 -8.36 -52.17
N GLU A 168 -7.76 -7.48 -52.64
CA GLU A 168 -8.30 -7.53 -53.99
C GLU A 168 -7.23 -7.30 -55.06
N VAL A 169 -6.36 -6.31 -54.87
CA VAL A 169 -5.22 -6.06 -55.77
C VAL A 169 -4.35 -7.31 -55.87
N ARG A 170 -3.94 -7.90 -54.74
CA ARG A 170 -3.14 -9.14 -54.73
C ARG A 170 -3.84 -10.29 -55.44
N LYS A 171 -5.17 -10.40 -55.29
CA LYS A 171 -5.97 -11.43 -55.98
C LYS A 171 -5.93 -11.22 -57.49
N TRP A 172 -6.17 -10.00 -57.97
CA TRP A 172 -6.19 -9.68 -59.40
C TRP A 172 -4.81 -9.80 -60.05
N GLU A 173 -3.75 -9.31 -59.40
CA GLU A 173 -2.36 -9.52 -59.85
C GLU A 173 -2.02 -11.01 -59.97
N GLY A 174 -2.47 -11.84 -59.01
CA GLY A 174 -2.28 -13.28 -59.07
C GLY A 174 -3.03 -13.95 -60.24
N ILE A 175 -4.23 -13.45 -60.57
CA ILE A 175 -5.01 -13.93 -61.72
C ILE A 175 -4.36 -13.51 -63.03
N GLU A 176 -3.96 -12.24 -63.15
CA GLU A 176 -3.28 -11.69 -64.32
C GLU A 176 -2.01 -12.48 -64.63
N LYS A 177 -1.14 -12.71 -63.64
CA LYS A 177 0.09 -13.51 -63.80
C LYS A 177 -0.19 -14.92 -64.30
N ARG A 178 -1.21 -15.60 -63.76
CA ARG A 178 -1.59 -16.94 -64.22
C ARG A 178 -2.14 -16.94 -65.64
N ARG A 179 -2.99 -15.97 -65.99
CA ARG A 179 -3.55 -15.84 -67.34
C ARG A 179 -2.48 -15.51 -68.37
N LYS A 180 -1.56 -14.61 -68.04
CA LYS A 180 -0.41 -14.27 -68.88
C LYS A 180 0.46 -15.49 -69.14
N ARG A 181 0.76 -16.27 -68.09
CA ARG A 181 1.49 -17.54 -68.24
C ARG A 181 0.79 -18.53 -69.17
N ILE A 182 -0.53 -18.72 -69.03
CA ILE A 182 -1.30 -19.59 -69.93
C ILE A 182 -1.26 -19.07 -71.37
N SER A 183 -1.42 -17.76 -71.55
CA SER A 183 -1.33 -17.12 -72.87
C SER A 183 0.03 -17.31 -73.52
N ASP A 184 1.10 -17.12 -72.76
CA ASP A 184 2.49 -17.29 -73.23
C ASP A 184 2.78 -18.77 -73.58
N GLU A 185 2.30 -19.71 -72.77
CA GLU A 185 2.43 -21.15 -73.01
C GLU A 185 1.66 -21.58 -74.29
N LEU A 186 0.41 -21.13 -74.45
CA LEU A 186 -0.38 -21.39 -75.66
C LEU A 186 0.24 -20.77 -76.90
N TRP A 187 0.75 -19.54 -76.80
CA TRP A 187 1.43 -18.89 -77.90
C TRP A 187 2.71 -19.64 -78.29
N GLY A 188 3.48 -20.14 -77.30
CA GLY A 188 4.63 -21.00 -77.55
C GLY A 188 4.30 -22.22 -78.40
N LEU A 189 3.22 -22.93 -78.05
CA LEU A 189 2.74 -24.08 -78.84
C LEU A 189 2.32 -23.72 -80.26
N ILE A 190 1.68 -22.56 -80.44
CA ILE A 190 1.29 -22.08 -81.78
C ILE A 190 2.55 -21.77 -82.58
N ALA A 191 3.49 -21.00 -82.01
CA ALA A 191 4.72 -20.57 -82.66
C ALA A 191 5.60 -21.75 -83.12
N GLU A 192 5.62 -22.87 -82.37
CA GLU A 192 6.31 -24.11 -82.75
C GLU A 192 5.73 -24.78 -84.01
N ASN A 193 4.46 -24.54 -84.32
CA ASN A 193 3.74 -25.16 -85.46
C ASN A 193 3.53 -24.19 -86.64
N VAL A 194 4.13 -23.01 -86.61
CA VAL A 194 4.07 -22.03 -87.71
C VAL A 194 5.02 -22.46 -88.85
N PRO A 195 4.59 -22.41 -90.13
CA PRO A 195 5.43 -22.77 -91.26
C PRO A 195 6.76 -21.99 -91.34
N GLU A 196 7.82 -22.62 -91.85
CA GLU A 196 9.11 -21.96 -92.09
C GLU A 196 8.94 -20.78 -93.07
N GLY A 197 9.34 -19.58 -92.63
CA GLY A 197 9.27 -18.34 -93.41
C GLY A 197 8.23 -17.32 -92.94
N THR A 198 7.38 -17.66 -91.96
CA THR A 198 6.43 -16.71 -91.34
C THR A 198 7.04 -16.04 -90.09
N GLU A 199 7.02 -14.71 -90.02
CA GLU A 199 7.49 -13.97 -88.84
C GLU A 199 6.51 -14.09 -87.68
N THR A 200 6.87 -14.85 -86.64
CA THR A 200 6.02 -15.12 -85.49
C THR A 200 5.65 -13.87 -84.69
N LYS A 201 6.51 -12.84 -84.66
CA LYS A 201 6.20 -11.58 -83.97
C LYS A 201 5.12 -10.77 -84.69
N GLU A 202 5.22 -10.62 -86.01
CA GLU A 202 4.21 -9.91 -86.79
C GLU A 202 2.86 -10.63 -86.73
N LEU A 203 2.86 -11.97 -86.72
CA LEU A 203 1.64 -12.77 -86.56
C LEU A 203 0.99 -12.57 -85.17
N ARG A 204 1.80 -12.44 -84.10
CA ARG A 204 1.30 -12.19 -82.74
C ARG A 204 0.64 -10.82 -82.61
N GLU A 205 1.25 -9.82 -83.23
CA GLU A 205 0.75 -8.44 -83.28
C GLU A 205 -0.54 -8.36 -84.12
N GLN A 206 -0.58 -9.03 -85.29
CA GLN A 206 -1.79 -9.11 -86.12
C GLN A 206 -2.98 -9.78 -85.40
N LEU A 207 -2.71 -10.72 -84.49
CA LEU A 207 -3.71 -11.37 -83.65
C LEU A 207 -4.08 -10.54 -82.41
N GLY A 208 -3.46 -9.38 -82.19
CA GLY A 208 -3.73 -8.49 -81.07
C GLY A 208 -3.31 -9.04 -79.71
N LEU A 209 -2.29 -9.90 -79.67
CA LEU A 209 -1.84 -10.59 -78.45
C LEU A 209 -0.69 -9.87 -77.71
N ASP A 210 -0.31 -8.68 -78.17
CA ASP A 210 0.79 -7.87 -77.62
C ASP A 210 0.34 -6.64 -76.81
N GLU A 211 -0.98 -6.46 -76.58
CA GLU A 211 -1.56 -5.45 -75.68
C GLU A 211 -1.95 -6.00 -74.30
#